data_AF-A0A7G9SNF5-F1
#
_entry.id   AF-A0A7G9SNF5-F1
#
_cell.length_a   1.000
_cell.length_b   1.000
_cell.length_c   1.000
_cell.angle_alpha   90.00
_cell.angle_beta   90.00
_cell.angle_gamma   90.00
#
_symmetry.space_group_name_H-M   'P 1'
#
loop_
_entity.id
_entity.type
_entity.pdbx_description
1 polymer ?
#
loop_
_entity_poly.entity_id
_entity_poly.type
_entity_poly.pdbx_seq_one_letter_code
_entity_poly.pdbx_strand_id
1 'polypeptide(L)'
;MQNFYSQDKLRENMKKEGFETLAGDQAEFFLGGGSGTAWIIVTSGTRYVVSLRSDSVCSVFAQQADQKRTQSGFYDLVQSAPSPLIAKLASTTGLGPNTDETKTIAYTWSRPADASELLFVLTTSTSSKATAQAMASMSMVKKEG
;
A
#
# COMPACT_ATOMS: atom_id res chain seq x y z
N MET A 1 -17.01 8.60 -9.90
CA MET A 1 -15.99 7.62 -9.44
C MET A 1 -14.63 8.02 -9.99
N GLN A 2 -13.94 8.99 -9.38
CA GLN A 2 -12.78 9.64 -10.01
C GLN A 2 -11.40 9.13 -9.53
N ASN A 3 -11.36 8.27 -8.50
CA ASN A 3 -10.12 7.99 -7.76
C ASN A 3 -9.70 6.53 -7.70
N PHE A 4 -10.37 5.61 -8.40
CA PHE A 4 -10.01 4.19 -8.36
C PHE A 4 -9.27 3.79 -9.62
N TYR A 5 -7.99 3.47 -9.41
CA TYR A 5 -7.23 2.59 -10.28
C TYR A 5 -6.89 3.12 -11.69
N SER A 6 -6.11 4.20 -11.76
CA SER A 6 -5.38 4.53 -13.00
C SER A 6 -3.89 4.59 -12.72
N GLN A 7 -3.24 3.45 -12.97
CA GLN A 7 -1.79 3.32 -12.86
C GLN A 7 -1.06 4.31 -13.78
N ASP A 8 -1.60 4.56 -14.97
CA ASP A 8 -1.00 5.49 -15.91
C ASP A 8 -1.08 6.93 -15.40
N LYS A 9 -2.23 7.33 -14.83
CA LYS A 9 -2.32 8.63 -14.14
C LYS A 9 -1.35 8.72 -12.96
N LEU A 10 -1.13 7.64 -12.21
CA LEU A 10 -0.13 7.63 -11.16
C LEU A 10 1.27 7.88 -11.73
N ARG A 11 1.67 7.14 -12.79
CA ARG A 11 2.97 7.31 -13.46
C ARG A 11 3.13 8.73 -14.02
N GLU A 12 2.11 9.27 -14.66
CA GLU A 12 2.07 10.62 -15.21
C GLU A 12 2.22 11.68 -14.11
N ASN A 13 1.49 11.53 -13.01
CA ASN A 13 1.58 12.43 -11.86
C ASN A 13 2.99 12.38 -11.23
N MET A 14 3.54 11.19 -11.01
CA MET A 14 4.89 11.03 -10.46
C MET A 14 5.95 11.71 -11.34
N LYS A 15 5.83 11.55 -12.67
CA LYS A 15 6.70 12.22 -13.65
C LYS A 15 6.51 13.73 -13.65
N LYS A 16 5.27 14.22 -13.57
CA LYS A 16 4.94 15.64 -13.58
C LYS A 16 5.47 16.36 -12.34
N GLU A 17 5.37 15.72 -11.18
CA GLU A 17 5.92 16.24 -9.91
C GLU A 17 7.45 16.12 -9.85
N GLY A 18 8.08 15.44 -10.81
CA GLY A 18 9.53 15.31 -10.90
C GLY A 18 10.14 14.42 -9.83
N PHE A 19 9.37 13.45 -9.29
CA PHE A 19 9.89 12.53 -8.29
C PHE A 19 10.92 11.57 -8.88
N GLU A 20 12.00 11.36 -8.14
CA GLU A 20 13.11 10.50 -8.56
C GLU A 20 12.69 9.02 -8.50
N THR A 21 13.01 8.28 -9.57
CA THR A 21 12.86 6.83 -9.59
C THR A 21 14.06 6.17 -8.90
N LEU A 22 13.80 5.19 -8.03
CA LEU A 22 14.84 4.34 -7.48
C LEU A 22 15.42 3.44 -8.58
N ALA A 23 16.74 3.27 -8.58
CA ALA A 23 17.45 2.40 -9.50
C ALA A 23 17.69 1.00 -8.91
N GLY A 24 17.83 0.00 -9.78
CA GLY A 24 18.42 -1.31 -9.48
C GLY A 24 17.95 -1.98 -8.19
N ASP A 25 18.92 -2.25 -7.33
CA ASP A 25 18.80 -2.96 -6.05
C ASP A 25 17.87 -2.25 -5.05
N GLN A 26 17.89 -0.92 -5.01
CA GLN A 26 17.02 -0.15 -4.13
C GLN A 26 15.55 -0.33 -4.50
N ALA A 27 15.23 -0.35 -5.80
CA ALA A 27 13.88 -0.58 -6.27
C ALA A 27 13.41 -2.01 -5.99
N GLU A 28 14.31 -3.01 -6.09
CA GLU A 28 13.99 -4.43 -5.92
C GLU A 28 13.34 -4.72 -4.55
N PHE A 29 13.87 -4.13 -3.47
CA PHE A 29 13.29 -4.27 -2.13
C PHE A 29 11.84 -3.77 -2.08
N PHE A 30 11.56 -2.56 -2.61
CA PHE A 30 10.22 -1.97 -2.57
C PHE A 30 9.25 -2.59 -3.57
N LEU A 31 9.77 -3.28 -4.58
CA LEU A 31 8.98 -4.05 -5.56
C LEU A 31 8.79 -5.51 -5.13
N GLY A 32 9.39 -5.94 -4.00
CA GLY A 32 9.28 -7.31 -3.50
C GLY A 32 9.79 -8.35 -4.50
N GLY A 33 10.86 -8.02 -5.24
CA GLY A 33 11.40 -8.86 -6.31
C GLY A 33 10.59 -8.88 -7.62
N GLY A 34 9.48 -8.15 -7.69
CA GLY A 34 8.69 -7.99 -8.92
C GLY A 34 9.26 -6.93 -9.86
N SER A 35 8.83 -6.95 -11.12
CA SER A 35 9.10 -5.84 -12.05
C SER A 35 8.15 -4.67 -11.77
N GLY A 36 8.61 -3.44 -12.01
CA GLY A 36 7.80 -2.25 -11.82
C GLY A 36 8.64 -0.98 -11.70
N THR A 37 8.07 0.02 -11.05
CA THR A 37 8.74 1.30 -10.79
C THR A 37 8.54 1.69 -9.33
N ALA A 38 9.60 2.20 -8.70
CA ALA A 38 9.52 2.78 -7.37
C ALA A 38 10.04 4.23 -7.43
N TRP A 39 9.33 5.14 -6.78
CA TRP A 39 9.69 6.55 -6.67
C TRP A 39 9.98 6.90 -5.23
N ILE A 40 11.03 7.67 -4.99
CA ILE A 40 11.34 8.24 -3.67
C ILE A 40 10.77 9.65 -3.56
N ILE A 41 10.11 9.93 -2.45
CA ILE A 41 9.52 11.21 -2.13
C ILE A 41 10.03 11.63 -0.75
N VAL A 42 10.64 12.80 -0.66
CA VAL A 42 11.13 13.33 0.62
C VAL A 42 10.28 14.54 0.98
N THR A 43 9.54 14.44 2.08
CA THR A 43 8.70 15.54 2.58
C THR A 43 8.77 15.63 4.09
N SER A 44 8.84 16.85 4.62
CA SER A 44 8.90 17.14 6.06
C SER A 44 10.01 16.36 6.81
N GLY A 45 11.12 16.05 6.15
CA GLY A 45 12.24 15.29 6.71
C GLY A 45 12.04 13.77 6.75
N THR A 46 10.88 13.26 6.30
CA THR A 46 10.59 11.83 6.19
C THR A 46 10.69 11.37 4.74
N ARG A 47 11.28 10.19 4.53
CA ARG A 47 11.32 9.54 3.23
C ARG A 47 10.12 8.61 3.07
N TYR A 48 9.49 8.72 1.92
CA TYR A 48 8.44 7.84 1.44
C TYR A 48 8.90 7.19 0.15
N VAL A 49 8.45 5.96 -0.08
CA VAL A 49 8.62 5.29 -1.36
C VAL A 49 7.27 4.84 -1.85
N VAL A 50 6.92 5.20 -3.08
CA VAL A 50 5.74 4.65 -3.75
C VAL A 50 6.23 3.64 -4.76
N SER A 51 5.77 2.40 -4.68
CA SER A 51 6.07 1.35 -5.65
C SER A 51 4.83 0.92 -6.40
N LEU A 52 4.99 0.68 -7.69
CA LEU A 52 3.98 0.18 -8.59
C LEU A 52 4.56 -0.99 -9.37
N ARG A 53 4.09 -2.19 -9.03
CA ARG A 53 4.49 -3.42 -9.69
C ARG A 53 3.68 -3.64 -10.97
N SER A 54 4.25 -4.37 -11.93
CA SER A 54 3.60 -4.71 -13.20
C SER A 54 2.35 -5.58 -13.03
N ASP A 55 2.31 -6.38 -11.95
CA ASP A 55 1.14 -7.15 -11.53
C ASP A 55 0.13 -6.32 -10.73
N SER A 56 0.17 -4.99 -10.89
CA SER A 56 -0.92 -4.13 -10.46
C SER A 56 -0.99 -3.90 -8.93
N VAL A 57 0.01 -4.36 -8.18
CA VAL A 57 0.19 -4.04 -6.75
C VAL A 57 0.83 -2.66 -6.61
N CYS A 58 0.12 -1.76 -5.92
CA CYS A 58 0.65 -0.45 -5.52
C CYS A 58 0.97 -0.48 -4.03
N SER A 59 2.14 0.03 -3.63
CA SER A 59 2.54 0.13 -2.22
C SER A 59 3.13 1.50 -1.91
N VAL A 60 2.91 1.96 -0.69
CA VAL A 60 3.49 3.18 -0.12
C VAL A 60 4.22 2.81 1.15
N PHE A 61 5.50 3.12 1.21
CA PHE A 61 6.37 2.91 2.36
C PHE A 61 6.67 4.24 3.00
N ALA A 62 6.66 4.30 4.33
CA ALA A 62 7.15 5.42 5.10
C ALA A 62 8.33 4.96 5.95
N GLN A 63 9.48 5.62 5.81
CA GLN A 63 10.66 5.33 6.62
C GLN A 63 10.36 5.50 8.11
N GLN A 64 9.60 6.55 8.46
CA GLN A 64 9.16 6.84 9.82
C GLN A 64 7.65 7.01 9.85
N ALA A 65 7.01 6.42 10.87
CA ALA A 65 5.57 6.50 11.03
C ALA A 65 5.19 6.27 12.50
N ASP A 66 4.24 7.06 13.00
CA ASP A 66 3.58 6.72 14.26
C ASP A 66 2.59 5.59 13.99
N GLN A 67 2.80 4.44 14.65
CA GLN A 67 1.99 3.24 14.41
C GLN A 67 0.50 3.48 14.63
N LYS A 68 0.11 4.10 15.75
CA LYS A 68 -1.31 4.28 16.11
C LYS A 68 -2.01 5.23 15.15
N ARG A 69 -1.37 6.37 14.84
CA ARG A 69 -1.90 7.36 13.89
C ARG A 69 -2.01 6.77 12.49
N THR A 70 -1.03 5.98 12.05
CA THR A 70 -1.05 5.34 10.73
C THR A 70 -2.17 4.31 10.64
N GLN A 71 -2.34 3.47 11.68
CA GLN A 71 -3.45 2.51 11.74
C GLN A 71 -4.81 3.20 11.74
N SER A 72 -4.97 4.28 12.49
CA SER A 72 -6.21 5.07 12.50
C SER A 72 -6.52 5.67 11.14
N GLY A 73 -5.54 6.34 10.50
CA GLY A 73 -5.75 6.93 9.17
C GLY A 73 -6.02 5.89 8.09
N PHE A 74 -5.42 4.71 8.19
CA PHE A 74 -5.72 3.59 7.31
C PHE A 74 -7.14 3.06 7.53
N TYR A 75 -7.57 2.92 8.79
CA TYR A 75 -8.95 2.54 9.11
C TYR A 75 -9.95 3.54 8.51
N ASP A 76 -9.74 4.84 8.70
CA ASP A 76 -10.60 5.89 8.14
C ASP A 76 -10.66 5.81 6.61
N LEU A 77 -9.51 5.56 5.96
CA LEU A 77 -9.44 5.35 4.52
C LEU A 77 -10.28 4.14 4.11
N VAL A 78 -10.04 2.95 4.66
CA VAL A 78 -10.72 1.72 4.23
C VAL A 78 -12.19 1.67 4.62
N GLN A 79 -12.64 2.41 5.64
CA GLN A 79 -14.08 2.50 5.95
C GLN A 79 -14.82 3.47 5.02
N SER A 80 -14.11 4.34 4.30
CA SER A 80 -14.70 5.29 3.34
C SER A 80 -15.05 4.67 1.97
N ALA A 81 -15.23 3.35 1.91
CA ALA A 81 -15.57 2.64 0.68
C ALA A 81 -16.76 3.31 -0.03
N PRO A 82 -16.61 3.76 -1.28
CA PRO A 82 -17.67 4.45 -1.98
C PRO A 82 -18.77 3.47 -2.35
N SER A 83 -20.04 3.89 -2.22
CA SER A 83 -21.16 3.10 -2.72
C SER A 83 -20.97 2.75 -4.20
N PRO A 84 -21.22 1.49 -4.62
CA PRO A 84 -21.82 0.37 -3.86
C PRO A 84 -20.80 -0.60 -3.20
N LEU A 85 -19.53 -0.21 -3.06
CA LEU A 85 -18.51 -1.06 -2.43
C LEU A 85 -18.75 -1.16 -0.92
N ILE A 86 -18.49 -2.35 -0.37
CA ILE A 86 -18.59 -2.64 1.06
C ILE A 86 -17.18 -2.94 1.57
N ALA A 87 -16.79 -2.25 2.64
CA ALA A 87 -15.56 -2.54 3.36
C ALA A 87 -15.74 -3.75 4.29
N LYS A 88 -14.81 -4.70 4.27
CA LYS A 88 -14.78 -5.83 5.20
C LYS A 88 -13.37 -6.04 5.75
N LEU A 89 -13.29 -6.49 7.00
CA LEU A 89 -12.02 -6.96 7.56
C LEU A 89 -11.59 -8.22 6.80
N ALA A 90 -10.33 -8.27 6.38
CA ALA A 90 -9.76 -9.39 5.66
C ALA A 90 -8.89 -10.25 6.58
N SER A 91 -8.75 -11.53 6.22
CA SER A 91 -7.74 -12.39 6.85
C SER A 91 -6.34 -11.87 6.57
N THR A 92 -5.46 -11.97 7.56
CA THR A 92 -4.02 -11.65 7.42
C THR A 92 -3.16 -12.89 7.30
N THR A 93 -3.75 -14.08 7.16
CA THR A 93 -3.02 -15.33 6.92
C THR A 93 -2.21 -15.21 5.64
N GLY A 94 -0.89 -15.45 5.74
CA GLY A 94 0.02 -15.29 4.60
C GLY A 94 0.37 -13.83 4.26
N LEU A 95 -0.10 -12.85 5.03
CA LEU A 95 0.25 -11.44 4.89
C LEU A 95 1.23 -10.97 5.98
N GLY A 96 2.06 -10.01 5.60
CA GLY A 96 2.99 -9.30 6.48
C GLY A 96 4.25 -10.09 6.85
N PRO A 97 5.10 -9.49 7.68
CA PRO A 97 5.46 -10.05 8.98
C PRO A 97 4.38 -9.69 10.02
N ASN A 98 4.17 -10.59 10.98
CA ASN A 98 3.39 -10.34 12.19
C ASN A 98 4.22 -10.79 13.40
N THR A 99 4.83 -9.83 14.09
CA THR A 99 5.71 -10.06 15.24
C THR A 99 5.27 -9.19 16.42
N ASP A 100 6.07 -9.14 17.49
CA ASP A 100 5.82 -8.22 18.61
C ASP A 100 5.98 -6.75 18.18
N GLU A 101 6.98 -6.48 17.32
CA GLU A 101 7.28 -5.14 16.81
C GLU A 101 6.50 -4.80 15.54
N THR A 102 5.91 -5.78 14.84
CA THR A 102 5.21 -5.57 13.56
C THR A 102 3.76 -6.03 13.61
N LYS A 103 2.85 -5.21 13.09
CA LYS A 103 1.42 -5.52 13.00
C LYS A 103 0.93 -5.32 11.59
N THR A 104 0.27 -6.34 11.07
CA THR A 104 -0.38 -6.31 9.76
C THR A 104 -1.89 -6.39 9.94
N ILE A 105 -2.61 -5.48 9.27
CA ILE A 105 -4.07 -5.46 9.18
C ILE A 105 -4.46 -5.38 7.71
N ALA A 106 -5.61 -5.94 7.36
CA ALA A 106 -6.08 -5.97 5.98
C ALA A 106 -7.59 -5.77 5.90
N TYR A 107 -8.04 -5.09 4.85
CA TYR A 107 -9.45 -4.86 4.55
C TYR A 107 -9.69 -5.07 3.06
N THR A 108 -10.90 -5.48 2.70
CA THR A 108 -11.32 -5.56 1.30
C THR A 108 -12.46 -4.62 0.98
N TRP A 109 -12.47 -4.12 -0.26
CA TRP A 109 -13.63 -3.46 -0.85
C TRP A 109 -14.16 -4.30 -2.01
N SER A 110 -15.44 -4.65 -1.94
CA SER A 110 -16.11 -5.40 -3.00
C SER A 110 -17.60 -5.13 -3.04
N ARG A 111 -18.24 -5.48 -4.17
CA ARG A 111 -19.68 -5.75 -4.20
C ARG A 111 -19.92 -7.25 -3.99
N PRO A 112 -21.10 -7.64 -3.47
CA PRO A 112 -21.46 -9.05 -3.33
C PRO A 112 -21.32 -9.86 -4.63
N ALA A 113 -21.69 -9.27 -5.77
CA ALA A 113 -21.72 -9.92 -7.08
C ALA A 113 -20.37 -9.97 -7.82
N ASP A 114 -19.33 -9.25 -7.34
CA ASP A 114 -18.03 -9.23 -8.02
C ASP A 114 -17.23 -10.50 -7.69
N ALA A 115 -16.55 -11.06 -8.70
CA ALA A 115 -15.62 -12.19 -8.53
C ALA A 115 -14.23 -11.75 -8.00
N SER A 116 -14.00 -10.44 -7.92
CA SER A 116 -12.76 -9.82 -7.47
C SER A 116 -13.03 -8.73 -6.44
N GLU A 117 -12.03 -8.44 -5.63
CA GLU A 117 -12.08 -7.38 -4.63
C GLU A 117 -10.77 -6.59 -4.59
N LEU A 118 -10.85 -5.35 -4.11
CA LEU A 118 -9.65 -4.59 -3.77
C LEU A 118 -9.19 -5.02 -2.38
N LEU A 119 -7.98 -5.53 -2.25
CA LEU A 119 -7.34 -5.84 -0.99
C LEU A 119 -6.42 -4.69 -0.59
N PHE A 120 -6.68 -4.11 0.57
CA PHE A 120 -5.85 -3.11 1.23
C PHE A 120 -5.11 -3.77 2.39
N VAL A 121 -3.80 -3.59 2.47
CA VAL A 121 -2.98 -4.14 3.55
C VAL A 121 -2.17 -3.01 4.16
N LEU A 122 -2.11 -2.95 5.49
CA LEU A 122 -1.18 -2.08 6.22
C LEU A 122 -0.33 -2.94 7.13
N THR A 123 0.98 -2.85 6.97
CA THR A 123 1.97 -3.32 7.94
C THR A 123 2.62 -2.12 8.60
N THR A 124 2.72 -2.15 9.93
CA THR A 124 3.39 -1.12 10.73
C THR A 124 4.44 -1.74 11.64
N SER A 125 5.52 -1.03 11.93
CA SER A 125 6.58 -1.44 12.84
C SER A 125 6.87 -0.36 13.88
N THR A 126 7.09 -0.77 15.13
CA THR A 126 7.60 0.11 16.20
C THR A 126 9.14 0.15 16.25
N SER A 127 9.81 -0.66 15.45
CA SER A 127 11.27 -0.75 15.44
C SER A 127 11.91 0.48 14.79
N SER A 128 12.85 1.13 15.47
CA SER A 128 13.63 2.23 14.89
C SER A 128 14.65 1.78 13.85
N LYS A 129 14.90 0.46 13.77
CA LYS A 129 15.83 -0.17 12.83
C LYS A 129 15.15 -0.65 11.54
N ALA A 130 13.82 -0.60 11.47
CA ALA A 130 13.10 -1.02 10.27
C ALA A 130 13.42 -0.09 9.10
N THR A 131 13.64 -0.65 7.91
CA THR A 131 13.80 0.12 6.66
C THR A 131 12.59 1.01 6.40
N ALA A 132 11.39 0.50 6.71
CA ALA A 132 10.14 1.23 6.70
C ALA A 132 9.32 0.88 7.95
N GLN A 133 8.86 1.90 8.67
CA GLN A 133 7.98 1.74 9.82
C GLN A 133 6.51 1.60 9.43
N ALA A 134 6.15 1.94 8.19
CA ALA A 134 4.84 1.61 7.65
C ALA A 134 4.94 1.24 6.17
N MET A 135 4.13 0.27 5.77
CA MET A 135 3.86 -0.09 4.39
C MET A 135 2.35 -0.25 4.24
N ALA A 136 1.74 0.55 3.38
CA ALA A 136 0.36 0.32 2.92
C ALA A 136 0.40 -0.19 1.49
N SER A 137 -0.46 -1.13 1.12
CA SER A 137 -0.61 -1.60 -0.25
C SER A 137 -2.06 -1.76 -0.66
N MET A 138 -2.26 -1.74 -1.97
CA MET A 138 -3.53 -2.01 -2.62
C MET A 138 -3.30 -2.92 -3.82
N SER A 139 -4.13 -3.95 -3.94
CA SER A 139 -4.12 -4.88 -5.06
C SER A 139 -5.53 -5.33 -5.41
N MET A 140 -5.72 -5.81 -6.63
CA MET A 140 -6.96 -6.50 -7.01
C MET A 140 -6.74 -8.00 -6.87
N VAL A 141 -7.58 -8.68 -6.10
CA VAL A 141 -7.50 -10.11 -5.84
C VAL A 141 -8.80 -10.79 -6.23
N LYS A 142 -8.76 -12.10 -6.48
CA LYS A 142 -9.99 -12.89 -6.57
C LYS A 142 -10.61 -12.99 -5.18
N LYS A 143 -11.93 -12.88 -5.12
CA LYS A 143 -12.67 -13.05 -3.87
C LYS A 143 -12.61 -14.51 -3.44
N GLU A 144 -12.25 -14.77 -2.20
CA GLU A 144 -12.37 -16.11 -1.62
C GLU A 144 -13.86 -16.40 -1.43
N GLY A 145 -14.33 -17.52 -2.02
CA GLY A 145 -15.74 -17.93 -2.05
C GLY A 145 -16.20 -18.61 -0.78
#